data_AF-A0A2N2D9X9-F1
#
_entry.id   AF-A0A2N2D9X9-F1
#
_cell.length_a   1.000
_cell.length_b   1.000
_cell.length_c   1.000
_cell.angle_alpha   90.00
_cell.angle_beta   90.00
_cell.angle_gamma   90.00
#
_symmetry.space_group_name_H-M   'P 1'
#
loop_
_entity.id
_entity.type
_entity.pdbx_description
1 polymer ?
#
loop_
_entity_poly.entity_id
_entity_poly.type
_entity_poly.pdbx_seq_one_letter_code
_entity_poly.pdbx_strand_id
1 'polypeptide(L)'
;MKRIWQKIVISDTERKNKEKISDLLGTTEWEDEIYYESPQMTIFGEPEIERVSINSIEKYIISRLKMVFPGVSEKSMVLRNPRNNSPLFLLCFAVSSTSKRAIEISLKAADHILTHTH
;
A
#
# COMPACT_ATOMS: atom_id res chain seq x y z
N MET A 1 -35.48 6.32 11.54
CA MET A 1 -35.32 5.93 10.12
C MET A 1 -33.99 6.42 9.51
N LYS A 2 -33.58 7.70 9.60
CA LYS A 2 -32.32 8.24 9.01
C LYS A 2 -31.01 7.51 9.40
N ARG A 3 -30.86 7.03 10.64
CA ARG A 3 -29.62 6.36 11.13
C ARG A 3 -29.35 4.98 10.50
N ILE A 4 -30.39 4.27 10.07
CA ILE A 4 -30.27 2.93 9.49
C ILE A 4 -29.71 3.04 8.06
N TRP A 5 -30.25 3.96 7.27
CA TRP A 5 -29.74 4.27 5.94
C TRP A 5 -28.30 4.76 5.94
N GLN A 6 -27.89 5.55 6.95
CA GLN A 6 -26.53 6.05 7.05
C GLN A 6 -25.51 4.93 7.36
N LYS A 7 -25.86 3.98 8.23
CA LYS A 7 -25.02 2.79 8.48
C LYS A 7 -24.94 1.86 7.27
N ILE A 8 -26.04 1.66 6.54
CA ILE A 8 -26.08 0.82 5.32
C ILE A 8 -25.22 1.43 4.20
N VAL A 9 -25.32 2.75 3.99
CA VAL A 9 -24.54 3.44 2.95
C VAL A 9 -23.04 3.45 3.27
N ILE A 10 -22.67 3.55 4.55
CA ILE A 10 -21.27 3.44 4.99
C ILE A 10 -20.72 2.03 4.72
N SER A 11 -21.46 0.98 5.09
CA SER A 11 -21.02 -0.40 4.86
C SER A 11 -20.96 -0.78 3.37
N ASP A 12 -21.84 -0.20 2.53
CA ASP A 12 -21.79 -0.37 1.08
C ASP A 12 -20.59 0.31 0.44
N THR A 13 -20.17 1.46 0.97
CA THR A 13 -19.01 2.20 0.48
C THR A 13 -17.71 1.51 0.89
N GLU A 14 -17.63 1.02 2.13
CA GLU A 14 -16.49 0.25 2.62
C GLU A 14 -16.26 -1.01 1.80
N ARG A 15 -17.34 -1.74 1.49
CA ARG A 15 -17.27 -2.94 0.63
C ARG A 15 -16.71 -2.61 -0.75
N LYS A 16 -17.25 -1.59 -1.41
CA LYS A 16 -16.78 -1.15 -2.73
C LYS A 16 -15.32 -0.67 -2.73
N ASN A 17 -14.89 -0.04 -1.65
CA ASN A 17 -13.50 0.38 -1.51
C ASN A 17 -12.57 -0.83 -1.35
N LYS A 18 -12.95 -1.81 -0.54
CA LYS A 18 -12.21 -3.07 -0.40
C LYS A 18 -12.11 -3.81 -1.73
N GLU A 19 -13.20 -3.93 -2.46
CA GLU A 19 -13.24 -4.54 -3.80
C GLU A 19 -12.24 -3.85 -4.74
N LYS A 20 -12.24 -2.52 -4.81
CA LYS A 20 -11.28 -1.78 -5.64
C LYS A 20 -9.82 -1.98 -5.23
N ILE A 21 -9.55 -2.05 -3.93
CA ILE A 21 -8.18 -2.32 -3.45
C ILE A 21 -7.78 -3.75 -3.81
N SER A 22 -8.71 -4.71 -3.67
CA SER A 22 -8.48 -6.09 -4.06
C SER A 22 -8.24 -6.26 -5.56
N ASP A 23 -8.98 -5.55 -6.40
CA ASP A 23 -8.77 -5.53 -7.85
C ASP A 23 -7.40 -4.93 -8.20
N LEU A 24 -7.00 -3.85 -7.51
CA LEU A 24 -5.71 -3.19 -7.72
C LEU A 24 -4.54 -4.09 -7.33
N LEU A 25 -4.63 -4.77 -6.19
CA LEU A 25 -3.56 -5.62 -5.65
C LEU A 25 -3.61 -7.04 -6.22
N GLY A 26 -4.72 -7.42 -6.85
CA GLY A 26 -4.97 -8.77 -7.39
C GLY A 26 -5.10 -9.84 -6.30
N THR A 27 -5.55 -9.48 -5.10
CA THR A 27 -5.82 -10.42 -3.99
C THR A 27 -6.80 -9.80 -2.99
N THR A 28 -7.44 -10.62 -2.16
CA THR A 28 -8.16 -10.17 -0.95
C THR A 28 -7.32 -10.26 0.32
N GLU A 29 -6.19 -10.98 0.28
CA GLU A 29 -5.32 -11.25 1.44
C GLU A 29 -4.61 -9.99 1.97
N TRP A 30 -4.61 -8.90 1.20
CA TRP A 30 -3.98 -7.64 1.62
C TRP A 30 -4.56 -7.09 2.92
N GLU A 31 -5.84 -7.39 3.22
CA GLU A 31 -6.48 -6.89 4.43
C GLU A 31 -5.82 -7.47 5.68
N ASP A 32 -5.59 -8.79 5.70
CA ASP A 32 -4.96 -9.49 6.82
C ASP A 32 -3.45 -9.19 6.94
N GLU A 33 -2.80 -8.84 5.83
CA GLU A 33 -1.38 -8.45 5.81
C GLU A 33 -1.16 -7.00 6.30
N ILE A 34 -2.18 -6.13 6.17
CA ILE A 34 -2.08 -4.71 6.52
C ILE A 34 -2.73 -4.40 7.86
N TYR A 35 -3.78 -5.13 8.25
CA TYR A 35 -4.53 -4.92 9.47
C TYR A 35 -4.45 -6.13 10.39
N TYR A 36 -4.28 -5.90 11.68
CA TYR A 36 -4.24 -6.94 12.69
C TYR A 36 -4.96 -6.50 13.96
N GLU A 37 -5.43 -7.47 14.75
CA GLU A 37 -5.99 -7.18 16.07
C GLU A 37 -4.85 -6.86 17.05
N SER A 38 -4.90 -5.67 17.64
CA SER A 38 -3.92 -5.25 18.63
C SER A 38 -3.94 -6.23 19.81
N PRO A 39 -2.77 -6.74 20.24
CA PRO A 39 -2.70 -7.57 21.44
C PRO A 39 -2.98 -6.75 22.71
N GLN A 40 -3.00 -5.43 22.62
CA GLN A 40 -3.38 -4.54 23.72
C GLN A 40 -4.89 -4.34 23.74
N MET A 41 -5.48 -4.55 24.91
CA MET A 41 -6.90 -4.30 25.12
C MET A 41 -7.12 -2.79 25.30
N THR A 42 -8.14 -2.26 24.63
CA THR A 42 -8.57 -0.87 24.87
C THR A 42 -9.07 -0.70 26.31
N ILE A 43 -9.14 0.54 26.79
CA ILE A 43 -9.70 0.88 28.10
C ILE A 43 -11.16 0.39 28.30
N PHE A 44 -11.85 0.01 27.22
CA PHE A 44 -13.21 -0.50 27.23
C PHE A 44 -13.31 -2.02 27.06
N GLY A 45 -12.18 -2.73 26.94
CA GLY A 45 -12.20 -4.19 26.76
C GLY A 45 -12.52 -4.64 25.33
N GLU A 46 -12.50 -3.72 24.36
CA GLU A 46 -12.80 -4.03 22.96
C GLU A 46 -11.49 -4.24 22.17
N PRO A 47 -11.44 -5.22 21.25
CA PRO A 47 -10.30 -5.41 20.36
C PRO A 47 -10.18 -4.21 19.41
N GLU A 48 -9.00 -3.62 19.33
CA GLU A 48 -8.69 -2.53 18.40
C GLU A 48 -7.98 -3.09 17.17
N ILE A 49 -8.49 -2.77 15.98
CA ILE A 49 -7.82 -3.13 14.73
C ILE A 49 -6.76 -2.06 14.45
N GLU A 50 -5.51 -2.48 14.45
CA GLU A 50 -4.38 -1.63 14.12
C GLU A 50 -3.90 -1.90 12.69
N ARG A 51 -3.18 -0.94 12.13
CA ARG A 51 -2.52 -1.07 10.83
C ARG A 51 -1.02 -1.24 11.03
N VAL A 52 -0.41 -2.12 10.24
CA VAL A 52 1.05 -2.28 10.20
C VAL A 52 1.76 -0.96 9.83
N SER A 53 3.04 -0.89 10.16
CA SER A 53 3.88 0.27 9.84
C SER A 53 3.96 0.52 8.32
N ILE A 54 4.19 1.78 7.94
CA ILE A 54 4.36 2.18 6.53
C ILE A 54 5.45 1.37 5.84
N ASN A 55 6.54 1.07 6.55
CA ASN A 55 7.64 0.25 6.03
C ASN A 55 7.20 -1.19 5.73
N SER A 56 6.22 -1.72 6.45
CA SER A 56 5.66 -3.05 6.19
C SER A 56 4.73 -3.02 4.98
N ILE A 57 3.89 -1.99 4.87
CA ILE A 57 3.06 -1.74 3.68
C ILE A 57 3.95 -1.60 2.44
N GLU A 58 5.04 -0.84 2.53
CA GLU A 58 6.01 -0.68 1.45
C GLU A 58 6.56 -2.02 0.96
N LYS A 59 7.04 -2.86 1.88
CA LYS A 59 7.57 -4.19 1.56
C LYS A 59 6.51 -5.07 0.91
N TYR A 60 5.27 -5.03 1.42
CA TYR A 60 4.16 -5.77 0.85
C TYR A 60 3.86 -5.33 -0.59
N ILE A 61 3.75 -4.02 -0.84
CA ILE A 61 3.49 -3.52 -2.19
C ILE A 61 4.64 -3.90 -3.16
N ILE A 62 5.89 -3.77 -2.74
CA ILE A 62 7.05 -4.17 -3.57
C ILE A 62 7.02 -5.68 -3.87
N SER A 63 6.70 -6.53 -2.88
CA SER A 63 6.61 -7.98 -3.09
C SER A 63 5.52 -8.33 -4.10
N ARG A 64 4.35 -7.70 -4.01
CA ARG A 64 3.25 -7.86 -4.97
C ARG A 64 3.67 -7.45 -6.38
N LEU A 65 4.33 -6.30 -6.53
CA LEU A 65 4.79 -5.83 -7.84
C LEU A 65 5.79 -6.83 -8.47
N LYS A 66 6.71 -7.40 -7.69
CA LYS A 66 7.69 -8.39 -8.17
C LYS A 66 7.07 -9.69 -8.66
N MET A 67 5.89 -10.05 -8.18
CA MET A 67 5.17 -11.23 -8.67
C MET A 67 4.61 -11.02 -10.08
N VAL A 68 4.38 -9.77 -10.49
CA VAL A 68 3.70 -9.44 -11.75
C VAL A 68 4.67 -8.89 -12.79
N PHE A 69 5.64 -8.07 -12.38
CA PHE A 69 6.54 -7.36 -13.30
C PHE A 69 7.93 -8.02 -13.37
N PRO A 70 8.52 -8.15 -14.58
CA PRO A 70 9.84 -8.73 -14.76
C PRO A 70 10.98 -7.88 -14.18
N GLY A 71 10.76 -6.59 -13.91
CA GLY A 71 11.71 -5.73 -13.21
C GLY A 71 11.00 -4.77 -12.28
N VAL A 72 11.40 -4.74 -11.01
CA VAL A 72 10.88 -3.84 -9.98
C VAL A 72 12.04 -3.30 -9.16
N SER A 73 12.04 -2.02 -8.85
CA SER A 73 13.05 -1.44 -7.96
C SER A 73 12.80 -1.90 -6.52
N GLU A 74 13.89 -2.25 -5.82
CA GLU A 74 13.88 -2.50 -4.37
C GLU A 74 13.74 -1.21 -3.56
N LYS A 75 13.96 -0.06 -4.21
CA LYS A 75 13.85 1.25 -3.60
C LYS A 75 12.43 1.76 -3.79
N SER A 76 12.00 2.56 -2.84
CA SER A 76 10.78 3.34 -2.95
C SER A 76 10.97 4.67 -2.25
N MET A 77 10.04 5.60 -2.48
CA MET A 77 10.05 6.89 -1.82
C MET A 77 8.70 7.16 -1.18
N VAL A 78 8.69 7.39 0.13
CA VAL A 78 7.52 7.89 0.84
C VAL A 78 7.46 9.41 0.64
N LEU A 79 6.53 9.86 -0.20
CA LEU A 79 6.26 11.28 -0.38
C LEU A 79 5.48 11.78 0.82
N ARG A 80 6.04 12.77 1.52
CA ARG A 80 5.50 13.31 2.76
C ARG A 80 4.98 14.73 2.57
N ASN A 81 3.99 15.08 3.36
CA ASN A 81 3.48 16.44 3.41
C ASN A 81 4.57 17.37 3.97
N PRO A 82 4.95 18.44 3.26
CA PRO A 82 5.99 19.36 3.72
C PRO A 82 5.69 20.07 5.04
N ARG A 83 4.41 20.24 5.41
CA ARG A 83 4.01 21.01 6.60
C ARG A 83 4.08 20.20 7.90
N ASN A 84 3.72 18.91 7.85
CA ASN A 84 3.58 18.08 9.05
C ASN A 84 4.30 16.72 8.94
N ASN A 85 5.05 16.49 7.87
CA ASN A 85 5.81 15.28 7.60
C ASN A 85 4.98 13.98 7.53
N SER A 86 3.65 14.10 7.41
CA SER A 86 2.75 12.95 7.28
C SER A 86 2.95 12.25 5.93
N PRO A 87 2.96 10.90 5.89
CA PRO A 87 3.07 10.14 4.65
C PRO A 87 1.82 10.37 3.78
N LEU A 88 2.01 10.69 2.50
CA LEU A 88 0.92 10.89 1.54
C LEU A 88 0.88 9.76 0.51
N PHE A 89 2.03 9.48 -0.11
CA PHE A 89 2.13 8.49 -1.18
C PHE A 89 3.37 7.62 -1.01
N LEU A 90 3.27 6.39 -1.49
CA LEU A 90 4.39 5.50 -1.69
C LEU A 90 4.68 5.46 -3.20
N LEU A 91 5.84 5.96 -3.61
CA LEU A 91 6.29 5.93 -4.99
C LEU A 91 7.17 4.70 -5.22
N CYS A 92 6.70 3.78 -6.06
CA CYS A 92 7.41 2.57 -6.49
C CYS A 92 7.66 2.60 -8.00
N PHE A 93 8.61 1.80 -8.48
CA PHE A 93 8.90 1.70 -9.91
C PHE A 93 8.94 0.24 -10.38
N ALA A 94 8.26 -0.03 -11.50
CA ALA A 94 8.18 -1.34 -12.14
C ALA A 94 8.26 -1.20 -13.67
N VAL A 95 8.79 -2.23 -14.33
CA VAL A 95 9.04 -2.29 -15.78
C VAL A 95 8.49 -3.60 -16.32
N SER A 96 7.68 -3.52 -17.38
CA SER A 96 7.06 -4.67 -18.06
C SER A 96 7.78 -5.12 -19.33
N SER A 97 8.97 -4.58 -19.61
CA SER A 97 9.77 -4.96 -20.79
C SER A 97 10.27 -6.40 -20.68
N THR A 98 10.34 -7.12 -21.79
CA THR A 98 10.98 -8.44 -21.90
C THR A 98 12.49 -8.37 -22.11
N SER A 99 13.02 -7.20 -22.48
CA SER A 99 14.45 -7.00 -22.72
C SER A 99 15.20 -6.79 -21.41
N LYS A 100 16.09 -7.72 -21.05
CA LYS A 100 16.92 -7.62 -19.85
C LYS A 100 17.71 -6.30 -19.78
N ARG A 101 18.28 -5.86 -20.91
CA ARG A 101 19.05 -4.60 -20.98
C ARG A 101 18.17 -3.37 -20.72
N ALA A 102 16.93 -3.37 -21.22
CA ALA A 102 15.99 -2.29 -20.97
C ALA A 102 15.63 -2.23 -19.48
N ILE A 103 15.32 -3.38 -18.87
CA ILE A 103 15.04 -3.48 -17.43
C ILE A 103 16.21 -2.91 -16.61
N GLU A 104 17.44 -3.36 -16.87
CA GLU A 104 18.62 -2.92 -16.11
C GLU A 104 18.85 -1.41 -16.18
N ILE A 105 18.70 -0.80 -17.37
CA ILE A 105 18.86 0.66 -17.55
C ILE A 105 17.74 1.42 -16.83
N SER A 106 16.50 0.96 -16.98
CA SER A 106 15.34 1.56 -16.32
C SER A 106 15.45 1.51 -14.80
N LEU A 107 15.87 0.38 -14.24
CA LEU A 107 16.07 0.24 -12.79
C LEU A 107 17.16 1.19 -12.27
N LYS A 108 18.29 1.31 -12.99
CA LYS A 108 19.35 2.27 -12.61
C LYS A 108 18.85 3.71 -12.57
N ALA A 109 18.08 4.12 -13.58
CA ALA A 109 17.51 5.46 -13.63
C ALA A 109 16.48 5.69 -12.51
N ALA A 110 15.60 4.71 -12.27
CA ALA A 110 14.60 4.78 -11.21
C ALA A 110 15.22 4.82 -9.82
N ASP A 111 16.20 3.96 -9.55
CA ASP A 111 16.91 3.93 -8.27
C ASP A 111 17.56 5.28 -7.96
N HIS A 112 18.17 5.93 -8.96
CA HIS A 112 18.71 7.28 -8.81
C HIS A 112 17.62 8.28 -8.41
N ILE A 113 16.47 8.30 -9.10
CA ILE A 113 15.36 9.20 -8.78
C ILE A 113 14.84 8.95 -7.35
N LEU A 114 14.65 7.68 -6.99
CA LEU A 114 14.06 7.27 -5.73
C LEU A 114 14.97 7.53 -4.52
N THR A 115 16.27 7.71 -4.73
CA THR A 115 17.26 7.89 -3.65
C THR A 115 17.93 9.25 -3.61
N HIS A 116 17.95 10.01 -4.72
CA HIS A 116 18.72 11.27 -4.83
C HIS A 116 17.85 12.52 -5.00
N THR A 117 16.52 12.40 -5.07
CA THR A 117 15.64 13.57 -5.14
C THR A 117 15.33 14.04 -3.72
N HIS A 118 15.94 15.14 -3.29
CA HIS A 118 15.75 15.82 -2.00
C HIS A 118 15.20 17.23 -2.19
#